data_AF-A0A942E8Z5-F1
#
_entry.id   AF-A0A942E8Z5-F1
#
_cell.length_a   1.000
_cell.length_b   1.000
_cell.length_c   1.000
_cell.angle_alpha   90.00
_cell.angle_beta   90.00
_cell.angle_gamma   90.00
#
_symmetry.space_group_name_H-M   'P 1'
#
loop_
_entity.id
_entity.type
_entity.pdbx_description
1 polymer ?
#
loop_
_entity_poly.entity_id
_entity_poly.type
_entity_poly.pdbx_seq_one_letter_code
_entity_poly.pdbx_strand_id
1 'polypeptide(L)'
;MAVFGLPLIDRPKPPKPPSSVAAVETGYVAKLYKAIGKNLGTSVAHVSDFAHVEALQRLFDRSRIAFYCAEGLKELVRDQMAGAAFFDTLLEEFCDGLYHNYNEPSLTGLQRLAGTVKAAQQLQLGGHILEPHVRANDREGMCHQMAPISSRHSGNRSLR
;
A
#
# COMPACT_ATOMS: atom_id res chain seq x y z
N MET A 1 27.57 20.86 18.22
CA MET A 1 27.24 21.32 16.85
C MET A 1 26.03 20.53 16.38
N ALA A 2 24.84 21.08 16.49
CA ALA A 2 23.61 20.43 16.05
C ALA A 2 23.33 20.84 14.60
N VAL A 3 23.29 19.87 13.68
CA VAL A 3 22.72 20.10 12.34
C VAL A 3 21.21 19.87 12.46
N PHE A 4 20.49 20.91 12.87
CA PHE A 4 19.04 20.99 12.66
C PHE A 4 18.79 21.37 11.21
N GLY A 5 17.94 20.60 10.52
CA GLY A 5 17.50 20.89 9.17
C GLY A 5 18.27 20.13 8.08
N LEU A 6 18.03 18.82 7.97
CA LEU A 6 17.97 18.26 6.63
C LEU A 6 16.86 19.04 5.88
N PRO A 7 17.06 19.42 4.61
CA PRO A 7 16.06 20.19 3.88
C PRO A 7 14.74 19.43 3.94
N LEU A 8 13.65 20.16 4.20
CA LEU A 8 12.31 19.69 3.91
C LEU A 8 12.35 19.25 2.45
N ILE A 9 12.45 17.94 2.20
CA ILE A 9 12.34 17.43 0.84
C ILE A 9 10.95 17.86 0.40
N ASP A 10 10.88 18.86 -0.46
CA ASP A 10 9.62 19.40 -0.93
C ASP A 10 9.04 18.35 -1.88
N ARG A 11 8.34 17.39 -1.28
CA ARG A 11 7.89 16.20 -1.99
C ARG A 11 6.79 16.62 -2.96
N PRO A 12 6.98 16.38 -4.27
CA PRO A 12 5.97 16.67 -5.28
C PRO A 12 4.64 16.02 -4.91
N LYS A 13 3.54 16.63 -5.36
CA LYS A 13 2.24 15.97 -5.24
C LYS A 13 2.33 14.62 -5.97
N PRO A 14 1.88 13.53 -5.35
CA PRO A 14 1.91 12.23 -5.99
C PRO A 14 1.08 12.28 -7.29
N PRO A 15 1.49 11.54 -8.33
CA PRO A 15 0.77 11.52 -9.59
C PRO A 15 -0.67 11.08 -9.37
N LYS A 16 -1.60 11.70 -10.09
CA LYS A 16 -2.97 11.22 -10.12
C LYS A 16 -3.01 9.87 -10.83
N PRO A 17 -3.82 8.91 -10.37
CA PRO A 17 -4.02 7.68 -11.11
C PRO A 17 -4.47 7.99 -12.55
N PRO A 18 -3.98 7.26 -13.56
CA PRO A 18 -4.44 7.40 -14.94
C PRO A 18 -5.94 7.05 -15.05
N SER A 19 -6.59 7.54 -16.11
CA SER A 19 -8.02 7.29 -16.35
C SER A 19 -8.35 5.80 -16.47
N SER A 20 -7.42 5.00 -17.00
CA SER A 20 -7.47 3.55 -17.03
C SER A 20 -6.45 2.94 -16.06
N VAL A 21 -6.69 1.68 -15.70
CA VAL A 21 -5.75 0.88 -14.89
C VAL A 21 -4.45 0.67 -15.67
N ALA A 22 -3.33 1.08 -15.08
CA ALA A 22 -2.00 0.90 -15.67
C ALA A 22 -1.36 -0.45 -15.29
N ALA A 23 -0.34 -0.88 -16.04
CA ALA A 23 0.34 -2.15 -15.79
C ALA A 23 0.93 -2.28 -14.37
N VAL A 24 1.45 -1.17 -13.81
CA VAL A 24 2.08 -1.12 -12.48
C VAL A 24 1.10 -1.43 -11.34
N GLU A 25 -0.19 -1.14 -11.54
CA GLU A 25 -1.22 -1.32 -10.51
C GLU A 25 -2.08 -2.59 -10.73
N THR A 26 -1.90 -3.32 -11.84
CA THR A 26 -2.74 -4.48 -12.21
C THR A 26 -2.81 -5.55 -11.12
N GLY A 27 -1.66 -5.93 -10.54
CA GLY A 27 -1.62 -6.97 -9.49
C GLY A 27 -2.38 -6.56 -8.22
N TYR A 28 -2.34 -5.27 -7.91
CA TYR A 28 -3.09 -4.68 -6.82
C TYR A 28 -4.60 -4.59 -7.15
N VAL A 29 -4.95 -4.06 -8.33
CA VAL A 29 -6.35 -3.93 -8.80
C VAL A 29 -7.03 -5.30 -8.85
N ALA A 30 -6.34 -6.35 -9.27
CA ALA A 30 -6.88 -7.71 -9.27
C ALA A 30 -7.28 -8.19 -7.86
N LYS A 31 -6.48 -7.88 -6.83
CA LYS A 31 -6.81 -8.21 -5.44
C LYS A 31 -8.03 -7.41 -4.97
N LEU A 32 -8.12 -6.14 -5.34
CA LEU A 32 -9.26 -5.28 -4.98
C LEU A 32 -10.55 -5.75 -5.66
N TYR A 33 -10.52 -6.07 -6.96
CA TYR A 33 -11.64 -6.68 -7.68
C TYR A 33 -12.08 -8.00 -7.04
N LYS A 34 -11.15 -8.86 -6.64
CA LYS A 34 -11.48 -10.09 -5.91
C LYS A 34 -12.18 -9.82 -4.58
N ALA A 35 -11.76 -8.80 -3.83
CA ALA A 35 -12.39 -8.44 -2.57
C ALA A 35 -13.80 -7.84 -2.78
N ILE A 36 -13.94 -6.98 -3.78
CA ILE A 36 -15.23 -6.38 -4.20
C ILE A 36 -16.20 -7.47 -4.68
N GLY A 37 -15.76 -8.35 -5.57
CA GLY A 37 -16.58 -9.44 -6.09
C GLY A 37 -17.07 -10.38 -4.98
N LYS A 38 -16.20 -10.74 -4.03
CA LYS A 38 -16.61 -11.49 -2.83
C LYS A 38 -17.68 -10.77 -2.01
N ASN A 39 -17.58 -9.45 -1.88
CA ASN A 39 -18.58 -8.66 -1.15
C ASN A 39 -19.92 -8.60 -1.90
N LEU A 40 -19.90 -8.54 -3.22
CA LEU A 40 -21.10 -8.51 -4.06
C LEU A 40 -21.70 -9.89 -4.33
N GLY A 41 -20.96 -10.98 -4.05
CA GLY A 41 -21.36 -12.33 -4.42
C GLY A 41 -21.27 -12.62 -5.92
N THR A 42 -20.53 -11.82 -6.69
CA THR A 42 -20.37 -11.97 -8.14
C THR A 42 -18.91 -11.80 -8.57
N SER A 43 -18.58 -12.20 -9.79
CA SER A 43 -17.26 -11.93 -10.38
C SER A 43 -17.15 -10.46 -10.80
N VAL A 44 -15.96 -9.89 -10.64
CA VAL A 44 -15.64 -8.51 -11.05
C VAL A 44 -14.38 -8.55 -11.90
N ALA A 45 -14.50 -8.05 -13.13
CA ALA A 45 -13.40 -7.92 -14.09
C ALA A 45 -13.18 -6.46 -14.52
N HIS A 46 -14.21 -5.63 -14.41
CA HIS A 46 -14.19 -4.23 -14.85
C HIS A 46 -14.81 -3.30 -13.81
N VAL A 47 -14.43 -2.02 -13.86
CA VAL A 47 -15.01 -0.98 -12.98
C VAL A 47 -16.53 -0.89 -13.14
N SER A 48 -17.04 -1.07 -14.36
CA SER A 48 -18.47 -1.09 -14.67
C SER A 48 -19.27 -2.11 -13.86
N ASP A 49 -18.64 -3.20 -13.41
CA ASP A 49 -19.31 -4.29 -12.70
C ASP A 49 -19.77 -3.87 -11.30
N PHE A 50 -19.19 -2.80 -10.73
CA PHE A 50 -19.53 -2.28 -9.41
C PHE A 50 -19.73 -0.75 -9.36
N ALA A 51 -19.54 -0.05 -10.48
CA ALA A 51 -19.65 1.42 -10.54
C ALA A 51 -21.02 1.96 -10.10
N HIS A 52 -22.08 1.15 -10.18
CA HIS A 52 -23.42 1.47 -9.70
C HIS A 52 -23.53 1.52 -8.17
N VAL A 53 -22.56 0.94 -7.44
CA VAL A 53 -22.46 1.00 -5.98
C VAL A 53 -21.47 2.10 -5.59
N GLU A 54 -21.98 3.30 -5.29
CA GLU A 54 -21.17 4.51 -5.03
C GLU A 54 -20.07 4.29 -3.99
N ALA A 55 -20.34 3.54 -2.92
CA ALA A 55 -19.35 3.23 -1.89
C ALA A 55 -18.15 2.43 -2.43
N LEU A 56 -18.37 1.49 -3.35
CA LEU A 56 -17.33 0.65 -3.95
C LEU A 56 -16.55 1.43 -5.02
N GLN A 57 -17.24 2.27 -5.79
CA GLN A 57 -16.58 3.20 -6.72
C GLN A 57 -15.63 4.15 -5.97
N ARG A 58 -16.12 4.81 -4.91
CA ARG A 58 -15.29 5.70 -4.07
C ARG A 58 -14.12 4.97 -3.44
N LEU A 59 -14.34 3.76 -2.93
CA LEU A 59 -13.27 2.93 -2.38
C LEU A 59 -12.21 2.65 -3.46
N PHE A 60 -12.62 2.22 -4.65
CA PHE A 60 -11.72 1.94 -5.76
C PHE A 60 -10.86 3.15 -6.14
N ASP A 61 -11.50 4.30 -6.38
CA ASP A 61 -10.80 5.52 -6.77
C ASP A 61 -9.82 6.00 -5.69
N ARG A 62 -10.27 5.99 -4.43
CA ARG A 62 -9.44 6.34 -3.28
C ARG A 62 -8.22 5.42 -3.17
N SER A 63 -8.44 4.13 -3.31
CA SER A 63 -7.39 3.14 -3.10
C SER A 63 -6.33 3.23 -4.22
N ARG A 64 -6.73 3.56 -5.46
CA ARG A 64 -5.79 3.90 -6.54
C ARG A 64 -4.98 5.15 -6.22
N ILE A 65 -5.61 6.22 -5.72
CA ILE A 65 -4.87 7.43 -5.31
C ILE A 65 -3.80 7.08 -4.27
N ALA A 66 -4.15 6.28 -3.27
CA ALA A 66 -3.22 5.86 -2.23
C ALA A 66 -2.07 5.02 -2.79
N PHE A 67 -2.34 4.09 -3.71
CA PHE A 67 -1.31 3.31 -4.40
C PHE A 67 -0.24 4.19 -5.06
N TYR A 68 -0.65 5.21 -5.84
CA TYR A 68 0.30 6.13 -6.47
C TYR A 68 0.99 7.07 -5.47
N CYS A 69 0.41 7.32 -4.30
CA CYS A 69 1.11 8.00 -3.21
C CYS A 69 2.29 7.15 -2.73
N ALA A 70 2.07 5.88 -2.43
CA ALA A 70 3.12 4.96 -2.00
C ALA A 70 4.19 4.75 -3.08
N GLU A 71 3.81 4.58 -4.36
CA GLU A 71 4.78 4.51 -5.46
C GLU A 71 5.60 5.80 -5.58
N GLY A 72 4.98 6.98 -5.45
CA GLY A 72 5.72 8.24 -5.46
C GLY A 72 6.68 8.39 -4.26
N LEU A 73 6.35 7.81 -3.09
CA LEU A 73 7.29 7.75 -1.97
C LEU A 73 8.48 6.84 -2.31
N LYS A 74 8.21 5.65 -2.87
CA LYS A 74 9.23 4.69 -3.29
C LYS A 74 10.19 5.29 -4.32
N GLU A 75 9.67 5.99 -5.32
CA GLU A 75 10.47 6.70 -6.33
C GLU A 75 11.33 7.80 -5.70
N LEU A 76 10.76 8.60 -4.80
CA LEU A 76 11.50 9.65 -4.08
C LEU A 76 12.67 9.07 -3.29
N VAL A 77 12.44 7.97 -2.57
CA VAL A 77 13.48 7.28 -1.78
C VAL A 77 14.58 6.74 -2.68
N ARG A 78 14.21 6.11 -3.79
CA ARG A 78 15.16 5.60 -4.79
C ARG A 78 16.05 6.72 -5.33
N ASP A 79 15.46 7.85 -5.69
CA ASP A 79 16.15 8.93 -6.40
C ASP A 79 16.98 9.81 -5.45
N GLN A 80 16.51 10.04 -4.21
CA GLN A 80 17.13 11.00 -3.28
C GLN A 80 18.01 10.36 -2.21
N MET A 81 17.78 9.09 -1.84
CA MET A 81 18.45 8.47 -0.69
C MET A 81 19.43 7.35 -1.09
N ALA A 82 19.74 7.21 -2.38
CA ALA A 82 20.68 6.24 -2.93
C ALA A 82 20.48 4.79 -2.43
N GLY A 83 19.24 4.43 -2.07
CA GLY A 83 18.93 3.15 -1.45
C GLY A 83 17.45 2.83 -1.51
N ALA A 84 17.02 2.12 -2.56
CA ALA A 84 15.66 1.56 -2.65
C ALA A 84 15.30 0.68 -1.43
N ALA A 85 16.32 0.11 -0.77
CA ALA A 85 16.19 -0.69 0.42
C ALA A 85 15.45 0.01 1.58
N PHE A 86 15.54 1.35 1.72
CA PHE A 86 14.84 2.05 2.81
C PHE A 86 13.32 2.00 2.68
N PHE A 87 12.80 1.93 1.46
CA PHE A 87 11.37 1.73 1.26
C PHE A 87 10.96 0.29 1.59
N ASP A 88 11.82 -0.67 1.27
CA ASP A 88 11.56 -2.08 1.59
C ASP A 88 11.59 -2.33 3.10
N THR A 89 12.51 -1.72 3.85
CA THR A 89 12.54 -1.78 5.33
C THR A 89 11.30 -1.13 5.94
N LEU A 90 10.84 0.00 5.38
CA LEU A 90 9.59 0.61 5.79
C LEU A 90 8.40 -0.33 5.56
N LEU A 91 8.32 -0.98 4.39
CA LEU A 91 7.27 -1.96 4.12
C LEU A 91 7.32 -3.15 5.09
N GLU A 92 8.50 -3.56 5.52
CA GLU A 92 8.66 -4.62 6.53
C GLU A 92 8.10 -4.20 7.89
N GLU A 93 8.35 -2.97 8.35
CA GLU A 93 7.73 -2.45 9.58
C GLU A 93 6.20 -2.45 9.53
N PHE A 94 5.62 -2.12 8.36
CA PHE A 94 4.17 -2.20 8.17
C PHE A 94 3.67 -3.64 8.12
N CYS A 95 4.39 -4.55 7.45
CA CYS A 95 4.04 -5.97 7.43
C CYS A 95 4.04 -6.56 8.85
N ASP A 96 5.07 -6.29 9.64
CA ASP A 96 5.19 -6.82 10.99
C ASP A 96 4.17 -6.18 11.94
N GLY A 97 4.03 -4.84 11.89
CA GLY A 97 3.12 -4.09 12.74
C GLY A 97 1.64 -4.32 12.46
N LEU A 98 1.28 -4.75 11.24
CA LEU A 98 -0.11 -4.94 10.81
C LEU A 98 -0.50 -6.41 10.62
N TYR A 99 0.36 -7.35 11.04
CA TYR A 99 0.15 -8.79 10.84
C TYR A 99 -1.26 -9.24 11.23
N HIS A 100 -1.72 -8.86 12.42
CA HIS A 100 -3.04 -9.26 12.91
C HIS A 100 -4.19 -8.59 12.14
N ASN A 101 -3.98 -7.40 11.60
CA ASN A 101 -5.02 -6.69 10.84
C ASN A 101 -5.26 -7.32 9.46
N TYR A 102 -4.19 -7.59 8.71
CA TYR A 102 -4.36 -8.18 7.39
C TYR A 102 -4.53 -9.69 7.43
N ASN A 103 -4.18 -10.38 8.52
CA ASN A 103 -4.32 -11.83 8.62
C ASN A 103 -5.59 -12.30 9.35
N GLU A 104 -6.42 -11.39 9.88
CA GLU A 104 -7.63 -11.73 10.66
C GLU A 104 -8.64 -12.64 9.91
N PRO A 105 -8.72 -13.95 10.19
CA PRO A 105 -9.50 -14.89 9.36
C PRO A 105 -11.01 -14.66 9.42
N SER A 106 -11.54 -14.05 10.49
CA SER A 106 -12.98 -13.83 10.66
C SER A 106 -13.55 -12.72 9.77
N LEU A 107 -12.69 -11.87 9.17
CA LEU A 107 -13.11 -10.73 8.37
C LEU A 107 -13.14 -11.01 6.87
N THR A 108 -14.13 -10.42 6.19
CA THR A 108 -14.17 -10.37 4.72
C THR A 108 -12.97 -9.58 4.17
N GLY A 109 -12.70 -9.74 2.87
CA GLY A 109 -11.60 -9.03 2.21
C GLY A 109 -11.67 -7.50 2.36
N LEU A 110 -12.86 -6.92 2.21
CA LEU A 110 -13.05 -5.47 2.36
C LEU A 110 -12.96 -5.00 3.81
N GLN A 111 -13.49 -5.76 4.77
CA GLN A 111 -13.38 -5.41 6.19
C GLN A 111 -11.91 -5.45 6.66
N ARG A 112 -11.18 -6.49 6.25
CA ARG A 112 -9.75 -6.65 6.51
C ARG A 112 -8.94 -5.52 5.88
N LEU A 113 -9.24 -5.15 4.63
CA LEU A 113 -8.61 -4.01 3.97
C LEU A 113 -8.85 -2.72 4.77
N ALA A 114 -10.10 -2.40 5.10
CA ALA A 114 -10.45 -1.20 5.84
C ALA A 114 -9.80 -1.16 7.24
N GLY A 115 -9.79 -2.29 7.95
CA GLY A 115 -9.14 -2.41 9.25
C GLY A 115 -7.61 -2.24 9.17
N THR A 116 -6.99 -2.82 8.15
CA THR A 116 -5.54 -2.69 7.90
C THR A 116 -5.16 -1.25 7.57
N VAL A 117 -5.90 -0.57 6.69
CA VAL A 117 -5.66 0.84 6.35
C VAL A 117 -5.79 1.74 7.57
N LYS A 118 -6.84 1.55 8.38
CA LYS A 118 -7.03 2.33 9.62
C LYS A 118 -5.87 2.14 10.58
N ALA A 119 -5.41 0.90 10.77
CA ALA A 119 -4.27 0.61 11.63
C ALA A 119 -2.96 1.20 11.06
N ALA A 120 -2.72 1.10 9.75
CA ALA A 120 -1.54 1.67 9.09
C ALA A 120 -1.43 3.19 9.25
N GLN A 121 -2.57 3.89 9.23
CA GLN A 121 -2.64 5.33 9.48
C GLN A 121 -2.25 5.72 10.91
N GLN A 122 -2.36 4.79 11.87
CA GLN A 122 -2.04 5.00 13.29
C GLN A 122 -0.70 4.37 13.72
N LEU A 123 -0.10 3.52 12.89
CA LEU A 123 1.14 2.81 13.20
C LEU A 123 2.28 3.80 13.50
N GLN A 124 2.95 3.65 14.63
CA GLN A 124 4.12 4.47 14.95
C GLN A 124 5.36 3.83 14.33
N LEU A 125 6.20 4.62 13.64
CA LEU A 125 7.36 4.12 12.88
C LEU A 125 8.65 4.07 13.69
N GLY A 126 8.57 4.31 15.00
CA GLY A 126 9.70 4.07 15.92
C GLY A 126 11.01 4.78 15.56
N GLY A 127 11.00 5.91 14.84
CA GLY A 127 12.21 6.59 14.39
C GLY A 127 12.79 6.10 13.06
N HIS A 128 12.02 5.36 12.25
CA HIS A 128 12.42 4.97 10.90
C HIS A 128 12.86 6.19 10.09
N ILE A 129 13.93 6.07 9.30
CA ILE A 129 14.53 7.20 8.56
C ILE A 129 13.55 7.90 7.61
N LEU A 130 12.56 7.17 7.11
CA LEU A 130 11.52 7.72 6.23
C LEU A 130 10.35 8.35 6.98
N GLU A 131 10.21 8.16 8.29
CA GLU A 131 9.09 8.68 9.10
C GLU A 131 8.69 10.13 8.77
N PRO A 132 9.62 11.12 8.70
CA PRO A 132 9.25 12.50 8.39
C PRO A 132 8.71 12.72 6.97
N HIS A 133 8.88 11.75 6.06
CA HIS A 133 8.47 11.81 4.66
C HIS A 133 7.17 11.04 4.36
N VAL A 134 6.72 10.19 5.30
CA VAL A 134 5.52 9.37 5.16
C VAL A 134 4.26 10.17 5.50
N ARG A 135 3.35 10.32 4.53
CA ARG A 135 2.02 10.92 4.70
C ARG A 135 0.96 9.83 4.87
N ALA A 136 -0.21 10.20 5.39
CA ALA A 136 -1.32 9.27 5.63
C ALA A 136 -1.74 8.45 4.38
N ASN A 137 -1.71 9.06 3.19
CA ASN A 137 -2.04 8.35 1.95
C ASN A 137 -0.96 7.34 1.54
N ASP A 138 0.30 7.57 1.89
CA ASP A 138 1.37 6.60 1.62
C ASP A 138 1.18 5.37 2.51
N ARG A 139 0.81 5.59 3.78
CA ARG A 139 0.51 4.51 4.74
C ARG A 139 -0.59 3.60 4.23
N GLU A 140 -1.67 4.19 3.70
CA GLU A 140 -2.75 3.46 3.05
C GLU A 140 -2.27 2.73 1.78
N GLY A 141 -1.50 3.41 0.92
CA GLY A 141 -0.98 2.83 -0.32
C GLY A 141 -0.04 1.66 -0.07
N MET A 142 0.81 1.75 0.96
CA MET A 142 1.73 0.69 1.36
C MET A 142 0.98 -0.58 1.76
N CYS A 143 -0.22 -0.48 2.34
CA CYS A 143 -1.05 -1.66 2.63
C CYS A 143 -1.35 -2.50 1.38
N HIS A 144 -1.38 -1.87 0.21
CA HIS A 144 -1.60 -2.56 -1.07
C HIS A 144 -0.34 -3.21 -1.63
N GLN A 145 0.82 -2.72 -1.21
CA GLN A 145 2.15 -3.19 -1.62
C GLN A 145 2.71 -4.25 -0.66
N MET A 146 2.11 -4.42 0.52
CA MET A 146 2.46 -5.51 1.44
C MET A 146 2.33 -6.87 0.73
N ALA A 147 3.44 -7.57 0.65
CA ALA A 147 3.49 -8.95 0.18
C ALA A 147 3.17 -9.87 1.37
N PRO A 148 2.33 -10.91 1.22
CA PRO A 148 2.16 -11.92 2.25
C PRO A 148 3.51 -12.53 2.63
N ILE A 149 3.83 -12.63 3.92
CA ILE A 149 5.09 -13.19 4.45
C ILE A 149 5.40 -14.59 3.90
N SER A 150 4.39 -15.35 3.46
CA SER A 150 4.57 -16.67 2.83
C SER A 150 5.29 -16.64 1.48
N SER A 151 5.47 -15.46 0.86
CA SER A 151 6.18 -15.30 -0.41
C SER A 151 7.66 -14.98 -0.26
N ARG A 152 8.12 -14.53 0.92
CA ARG A 152 9.52 -14.14 1.15
C ARG A 152 10.42 -15.30 1.64
N HIS A 153 9.83 -16.38 2.16
CA HIS A 153 10.58 -17.53 2.70
C HIS A 153 10.73 -18.73 1.76
N SER A 154 10.24 -18.65 0.51
CA SER A 154 10.48 -19.71 -0.50
C SER A 154 11.78 -19.53 -1.30
N GLY A 155 12.57 -18.49 -1.00
CA GLY A 155 13.83 -18.17 -1.69
C GLY A 155 15.10 -18.57 -0.96
N ASN A 156 15.12 -19.65 -0.16
CA ASN A 156 16.38 -20.25 0.29
C ASN A 156 16.21 -21.71 0.72
N ARG A 157 15.92 -22.59 -0.26
CA ARG A 157 16.08 -24.03 -0.10
C ARG A 157 16.51 -24.66 -1.41
N SER A 158 17.73 -24.35 -1.82
CA SER A 158 18.52 -25.21 -2.69
C SER A 158 19.95 -25.21 -2.17
N LEU A 159 20.15 -26.00 -1.11
CA LEU A 159 21.47 -26.52 -0.75
C LEU A 159 21.54 -27.92 -1.33
N ARG A 160 22.62 -28.16 -2.08
CA ARG A 160 23.42 -29.40 -2.15
C ARG A 160 22.71 -30.70 -2.50
#